data_AF-A0A8S4NHW1-F1
#
_entry.id   AF-A0A8S4NHW1-F1
#
_cell.length_a   1.000
_cell.length_b   1.000
_cell.length_c   1.000
_cell.angle_alpha   90.00
_cell.angle_beta   90.00
_cell.angle_gamma   90.00
#
_symmetry.space_group_name_H-M   'P 1'
#
loop_
_entity.id
_entity.type
_entity.pdbx_description
1 polymer ?
#
loop_
_entity_poly.entity_id
_entity_poly.type
_entity_poly.pdbx_seq_one_letter_code
_entity_poly.pdbx_strand_id
1 'polypeptide(L)'
;DTFRVRTLVQEDDVLFQDYTDKVRYMKKLMLQGLKMYGEERSNIVKITQSEINLCMDKFAAKNNNPFNYDDAVETMILKILAEVIGGVQLTDDHPHIKGLAEMTYKAGRALSAGNGEELDIFPWLRFFGNQNYKLLKESCRLKATVIGEMRTECEKSLESNHSVMGVFIKAQRDPLTPHQISDSNIIEVSGD
;
A
#
# COMPACT_ATOMS: atom_id res chain seq x y z
N ASP A 1 6.97 -15.95 10.51
CA ASP A 1 7.38 -14.60 10.07
C ASP A 1 8.84 -14.30 10.35
N THR A 2 9.49 -13.63 9.41
CA THR A 2 10.90 -13.25 9.51
C THR A 2 11.10 -11.86 10.11
N PHE A 3 12.30 -11.55 10.62
CA PHE A 3 12.60 -10.27 11.28
C PHE A 3 12.41 -9.08 10.32
N ARG A 4 12.86 -9.20 9.08
CA ARG A 4 12.75 -8.14 8.07
C ARG A 4 11.30 -7.82 7.75
N VAL A 5 10.46 -8.85 7.59
CA VAL A 5 9.02 -8.70 7.36
C VAL A 5 8.38 -7.98 8.55
N ARG A 6 8.63 -8.43 9.78
CA ARG A 6 8.11 -7.76 10.99
C ARG A 6 8.56 -6.30 11.12
N THR A 7 9.74 -5.96 10.61
CA THR A 7 10.23 -4.57 10.65
C THR A 7 9.46 -3.66 9.68
N LEU A 8 8.99 -4.19 8.55
CA LEU A 8 8.19 -3.44 7.56
C LEU A 8 6.70 -3.41 7.90
N VAL A 9 6.24 -4.45 8.59
CA VAL A 9 4.85 -4.63 8.99
C VAL A 9 4.53 -3.69 10.14
N GLN A 10 3.58 -2.79 9.90
CA GLN A 10 2.98 -1.97 10.93
C GLN A 10 1.77 -2.71 11.53
N GLU A 11 1.26 -2.22 12.66
CA GLU A 11 0.14 -2.86 13.38
C GLU A 11 -1.16 -2.97 12.56
N ASP A 12 -1.25 -2.30 11.40
CA ASP A 12 -2.41 -2.29 10.50
C ASP A 12 -2.14 -2.96 9.13
N ASP A 13 -1.21 -3.91 9.06
CA ASP A 13 -0.93 -4.67 7.82
C ASP A 13 -1.93 -5.85 7.63
N VAL A 14 -2.13 -6.27 6.38
CA VAL A 14 -3.11 -7.32 6.02
C VAL A 14 -2.44 -8.61 5.53
N LEU A 15 -1.21 -8.52 5.01
CA LEU A 15 -0.53 -9.60 4.32
C LEU A 15 0.34 -10.45 5.26
N PHE A 16 0.96 -9.80 6.23
CA PHE A 16 1.99 -10.42 7.07
C PHE A 16 1.62 -10.43 8.57
N GLN A 17 0.33 -10.36 8.86
CA GLN A 17 -0.20 -10.49 10.21
C GLN A 17 -0.81 -11.87 10.42
N ASP A 18 -0.75 -12.34 11.67
CA ASP A 18 -1.48 -13.52 12.10
C ASP A 18 -2.98 -13.38 11.82
N TYR A 19 -3.62 -14.51 11.50
CA TYR A 19 -5.04 -14.52 11.17
C TYR A 19 -5.89 -14.17 12.40
N THR A 20 -6.34 -12.92 12.45
CA THR A 20 -7.16 -12.36 13.53
C THR A 20 -8.45 -11.75 12.96
N ASP A 21 -9.42 -11.47 13.82
CA ASP A 21 -10.64 -10.75 13.42
C ASP A 21 -10.34 -9.36 12.86
N LYS A 22 -9.28 -8.71 13.37
CA LYS A 22 -8.75 -7.46 12.81
C LYS A 22 -8.36 -7.63 11.35
N VAL A 23 -7.52 -8.63 11.02
CA VAL A 23 -7.10 -8.91 9.64
C VAL A 23 -8.28 -9.27 8.75
N ARG A 24 -9.23 -10.06 9.25
CA ARG A 24 -10.46 -10.40 8.51
C ARG A 24 -11.27 -9.14 8.18
N TYR A 25 -11.43 -8.24 9.15
CA TYR A 25 -12.13 -6.97 8.97
C TYR A 25 -11.41 -6.06 7.97
N MET A 26 -10.08 -5.89 8.09
CA MET A 26 -9.29 -5.10 7.14
C MET A 26 -9.37 -5.67 5.72
N LYS A 27 -9.32 -7.00 5.54
CA LYS A 27 -9.54 -7.64 4.23
C LYS A 27 -10.93 -7.33 3.67
N LYS A 28 -11.96 -7.35 4.51
CA LYS A 28 -13.33 -7.01 4.11
C LYS A 28 -13.41 -5.55 3.65
N LEU A 29 -12.82 -4.61 4.38
CA LEU A 29 -12.77 -3.19 3.99
C LEU A 29 -12.00 -2.98 2.68
N MET A 30 -10.85 -3.62 2.51
CA MET A 30 -10.07 -3.55 1.28
C MET A 30 -10.88 -4.03 0.07
N LEU A 31 -11.56 -5.17 0.21
CA LEU A 31 -12.44 -5.70 -0.84
C LEU A 31 -13.64 -4.79 -1.09
N GLN A 32 -14.19 -4.14 -0.07
CA GLN A 32 -15.26 -3.15 -0.23
C GLN A 32 -14.78 -1.92 -1.01
N GLY A 33 -13.62 -1.35 -0.68
CA GLY A 33 -13.05 -0.22 -1.44
C GLY A 33 -12.78 -0.56 -2.90
N LEU A 34 -12.20 -1.73 -3.16
CA LEU A 34 -12.00 -2.22 -4.53
C LEU A 34 -13.32 -2.46 -5.27
N LYS A 35 -14.36 -2.94 -4.57
CA LYS A 35 -15.70 -3.12 -5.13
C LYS A 35 -16.41 -1.81 -5.40
N MET A 36 -16.29 -0.79 -4.56
CA MET A 36 -16.89 0.53 -4.82
C MET A 36 -16.35 1.14 -6.12
N TYR A 37 -15.05 0.98 -6.37
CA TYR A 37 -14.45 1.32 -7.67
C TYR A 37 -14.89 0.38 -8.81
N GLY A 38 -15.30 -0.85 -8.50
CA GLY A 38 -15.77 -1.86 -9.44
C GLY A 38 -17.27 -1.79 -9.78
N GLU A 39 -18.11 -1.24 -8.92
CA GLU A 39 -19.53 -0.98 -9.20
C GLU A 39 -19.66 0.12 -10.26
N GLU A 40 -18.78 1.12 -10.21
CA GLU A 40 -18.45 1.97 -11.35
C GLU A 40 -17.30 1.39 -12.17
N ARG A 41 -17.40 0.13 -12.62
CA ARG A 41 -16.38 -0.61 -13.42
C ARG A 41 -15.67 0.22 -14.50
N SER A 42 -16.34 1.27 -14.99
CA SER A 42 -15.78 2.27 -15.88
C SER A 42 -14.59 3.04 -15.29
N ASN A 43 -14.51 3.32 -13.99
CA ASN A 43 -13.53 4.24 -13.41
C ASN A 43 -12.13 3.63 -13.29
N ILE A 44 -11.95 2.43 -12.73
CA ILE A 44 -10.61 1.79 -12.73
C ILE A 44 -10.11 1.63 -14.16
N VAL A 45 -10.97 1.16 -15.06
CA VAL A 45 -10.61 0.95 -16.47
C VAL A 45 -10.26 2.27 -17.13
N LYS A 46 -11.03 3.35 -16.90
CA LYS A 46 -10.74 4.70 -17.40
C LYS A 46 -9.42 5.23 -16.87
N ILE A 47 -9.18 5.15 -15.56
CA ILE A 47 -7.94 5.60 -14.92
C ILE A 47 -6.74 4.85 -15.52
N THR A 48 -6.83 3.52 -15.51
CA THR A 48 -5.79 2.64 -16.05
C THR A 48 -5.54 2.94 -17.52
N GLN A 49 -6.59 3.07 -18.34
CA GLN A 49 -6.46 3.36 -19.76
C GLN A 49 -5.89 4.76 -20.01
N SER A 50 -6.30 5.75 -19.22
CA SER A 50 -5.77 7.12 -19.29
C SER A 50 -4.26 7.13 -19.02
N GLU A 51 -3.83 6.47 -17.95
CA GLU A 51 -2.42 6.38 -17.59
C GLU A 51 -1.60 5.55 -18.58
N ILE A 52 -2.16 4.48 -19.14
CA ILE A 52 -1.54 3.72 -20.25
C ILE A 52 -1.35 4.61 -21.47
N ASN A 53 -2.38 5.38 -21.87
CA ASN A 53 -2.28 6.27 -23.02
C ASN A 53 -1.19 7.33 -22.79
N LEU A 54 -1.14 7.95 -21.60
CA LEU A 54 -0.08 8.89 -21.24
C LEU A 54 1.32 8.25 -21.28
N CYS A 55 1.46 7.00 -20.84
CA CYS A 55 2.71 6.27 -20.93
C CYS A 55 3.10 6.00 -22.39
N MET A 56 2.15 5.61 -23.24
CA MET A 56 2.39 5.38 -24.67
C MET A 56 2.74 6.67 -25.42
N ASP A 57 2.11 7.79 -25.07
CA ASP A 57 2.44 9.10 -25.63
C ASP A 57 3.87 9.51 -25.26
N LYS A 58 4.31 9.24 -24.03
CA LYS A 58 5.71 9.43 -23.62
C LYS A 58 6.66 8.57 -24.46
N PHE A 59 6.29 7.32 -24.76
CA PHE A 59 7.12 6.44 -25.59
C PHE A 59 7.23 6.98 -27.02
N ALA A 60 6.10 7.38 -27.60
CA ALA A 60 6.05 7.97 -28.93
C ALA A 60 6.88 9.27 -29.01
N ALA A 61 6.79 10.12 -27.98
CA ALA A 61 7.52 11.39 -27.91
C ALA A 61 9.05 11.23 -27.85
N LYS A 62 9.57 10.06 -27.46
CA LYS A 62 11.03 9.79 -27.47
C LYS A 62 11.59 9.63 -28.88
N ASN A 63 10.76 9.37 -29.89
CA ASN A 63 11.15 9.36 -31.31
C ASN A 63 12.50 8.65 -31.60
N ASN A 64 12.60 7.38 -31.20
CA ASN A 64 13.80 6.52 -31.30
C ASN A 64 15.02 6.95 -30.44
N ASN A 65 14.90 7.95 -29.58
CA ASN A 65 15.95 8.24 -28.61
C ASN A 65 15.96 7.18 -27.49
N PRO A 66 17.15 6.75 -27.02
CA PRO A 66 17.27 5.89 -25.86
C PRO A 66 16.56 6.51 -24.65
N PHE A 67 15.72 5.72 -23.98
CA PHE A 67 15.06 6.11 -22.74
C PHE A 67 14.89 4.89 -21.84
N ASN A 68 14.72 5.14 -20.53
CA ASN A 68 14.43 4.07 -19.57
C ASN A 68 12.92 3.78 -19.56
N TYR A 69 12.52 2.66 -20.14
CA TYR A 69 11.11 2.25 -20.17
C TYR A 69 10.62 1.74 -18.81
N ASP A 70 11.51 1.16 -18.00
CA ASP A 70 11.15 0.66 -16.67
C ASP A 70 10.66 1.80 -15.77
N ASP A 71 11.37 2.94 -15.79
CA ASP A 71 11.01 4.14 -15.00
C ASP A 71 9.64 4.73 -15.41
N ALA A 72 9.36 4.73 -16.71
CA ALA A 72 8.08 5.21 -17.23
C ALA A 72 6.91 4.29 -16.86
N VAL A 73 7.12 2.97 -16.95
CA VAL A 73 6.13 1.96 -16.56
C VAL A 73 5.93 1.97 -15.04
N GLU A 74 7.00 2.07 -14.24
CA GLU A 74 6.93 2.18 -12.79
C GLU A 74 6.12 3.42 -12.39
N THR A 75 6.45 4.58 -12.96
CA THR A 75 5.72 5.84 -12.73
C THR A 75 4.22 5.67 -13.04
N MET A 76 3.88 5.09 -14.18
CA MET A 76 2.49 4.83 -14.57
C MET A 76 1.76 3.95 -13.55
N ILE A 77 2.39 2.85 -13.11
CA ILE A 77 1.81 1.94 -12.11
C ILE A 77 1.61 2.67 -10.78
N LEU A 78 2.59 3.46 -10.33
CA LEU A 78 2.51 4.21 -9.08
C LEU A 78 1.38 5.24 -9.10
N LYS A 79 1.14 5.92 -10.23
CA LYS A 79 0.02 6.86 -10.39
C LYS A 79 -1.33 6.15 -10.29
N ILE A 80 -1.48 5.02 -10.98
CA ILE A 80 -2.70 4.20 -10.90
C ILE A 80 -2.96 3.75 -9.46
N LEU A 81 -1.93 3.25 -8.76
CA LEU A 81 -2.06 2.80 -7.38
C LEU A 81 -2.36 3.96 -6.43
N ALA A 82 -1.74 5.13 -6.61
CA ALA A 82 -2.01 6.30 -5.81
C ALA A 82 -3.47 6.77 -5.94
N GLU A 83 -4.03 6.70 -7.14
CA GLU A 83 -5.41 7.08 -7.37
C GLU A 83 -6.40 6.03 -6.85
N VAL A 84 -6.20 4.74 -7.15
CA VAL A 84 -7.13 3.68 -6.74
C VAL A 84 -7.09 3.42 -5.22
N ILE A 85 -5.88 3.38 -4.66
CA ILE A 85 -5.69 3.07 -3.23
C ILE A 85 -5.78 4.32 -2.39
N GLY A 86 -5.05 5.37 -2.76
CA GLY A 86 -4.97 6.63 -2.01
C GLY A 86 -6.07 7.63 -2.33
N GLY A 87 -6.72 7.51 -3.49
CA GLY A 87 -7.69 8.50 -3.94
C GLY A 87 -7.06 9.83 -4.31
N VAL A 88 -5.78 9.82 -4.72
CA VAL A 88 -5.01 11.02 -5.08
C VAL A 88 -4.50 10.88 -6.51
N GLN A 89 -4.81 11.86 -7.36
CA GLN A 89 -4.26 11.95 -8.71
C GLN A 89 -2.90 12.63 -8.66
N LEU A 90 -1.86 11.92 -9.07
CA LEU A 90 -0.49 12.43 -9.09
C LEU A 90 -0.12 12.87 -10.50
N THR A 91 0.53 14.02 -10.62
CA THR A 91 1.22 14.44 -11.86
C THR A 91 2.65 13.90 -11.88
N ASP A 92 3.29 13.84 -13.04
CA ASP A 92 4.66 13.29 -13.16
C ASP A 92 5.69 13.99 -12.25
N ASP A 93 5.55 15.29 -12.05
CA ASP A 93 6.44 16.08 -11.19
C ASP A 93 6.06 16.02 -9.70
N HIS A 94 5.05 15.23 -9.34
CA HIS A 94 4.56 15.20 -7.97
C HIS A 94 5.61 14.56 -7.04
N PRO A 95 5.99 15.21 -5.93
CA PRO A 95 7.05 14.71 -5.03
C PRO A 95 6.74 13.32 -4.46
N HIS A 96 5.45 12.99 -4.29
CA HIS A 96 5.02 11.65 -3.87
C HIS A 96 5.44 10.53 -4.83
N ILE A 97 5.53 10.75 -6.15
CA ILE A 97 5.93 9.70 -7.11
C ILE A 97 7.35 9.23 -6.79
N LYS A 98 8.28 10.18 -6.64
CA LYS A 98 9.65 9.88 -6.25
C LYS A 98 9.71 9.17 -4.89
N GLY A 99 8.91 9.62 -3.93
CA GLY A 99 8.82 8.98 -2.61
C GLY A 99 8.29 7.53 -2.68
N LEU A 100 7.27 7.28 -3.49
CA LEU A 100 6.70 5.94 -3.72
C LEU A 100 7.68 5.00 -4.43
N ALA A 101 8.36 5.49 -5.46
CA ALA A 101 9.40 4.74 -6.17
C ALA A 101 10.57 4.40 -5.23
N GLU A 102 11.08 5.39 -4.50
CA GLU A 102 12.19 5.19 -3.56
C GLU A 102 11.82 4.25 -2.41
N MET A 103 10.59 4.36 -1.88
CA MET A 103 10.07 3.42 -0.88
C MET A 103 10.02 2.00 -1.42
N THR A 104 9.46 1.80 -2.61
CA THR A 104 9.29 0.48 -3.26
C THR A 104 10.64 -0.15 -3.56
N TYR A 105 11.57 0.63 -4.14
CA TYR A 105 12.93 0.19 -4.41
C TYR A 105 13.66 -0.26 -3.14
N LYS A 106 13.63 0.55 -2.08
CA LYS A 106 14.30 0.22 -0.80
C LYS A 106 13.68 -0.99 -0.12
N ALA A 107 12.36 -1.10 -0.12
CA ALA A 107 11.66 -2.28 0.42
C ALA A 107 12.03 -3.55 -0.37
N GLY A 108 11.96 -3.49 -1.70
CA GLY A 108 12.28 -4.62 -2.58
C GLY A 108 13.73 -5.08 -2.41
N ARG A 109 14.68 -4.15 -2.34
CA ARG A 109 16.10 -4.47 -2.14
C ARG A 109 16.40 -5.05 -0.76
N ALA A 110 15.69 -4.62 0.26
CA ALA A 110 15.88 -5.15 1.61
C ALA A 110 15.20 -6.51 1.82
N LEU A 111 14.15 -6.81 1.05
CA LEU A 111 13.40 -8.07 1.10
C LEU A 111 13.85 -9.10 0.06
N SER A 112 14.71 -8.75 -0.88
CA SER A 112 15.18 -9.66 -1.93
C SER A 112 15.79 -10.93 -1.33
N ALA A 113 15.49 -12.07 -1.94
CA ALA A 113 16.10 -13.35 -1.59
C ALA A 113 17.63 -13.29 -1.76
N GLY A 114 18.36 -13.83 -0.79
CA GLY A 114 19.82 -13.85 -0.74
C GLY A 114 20.50 -12.57 -0.25
N ASN A 115 19.79 -11.44 -0.11
CA ASN A 115 20.35 -10.20 0.44
C ASN A 115 19.54 -9.71 1.64
N GLY A 116 20.16 -9.68 2.82
CA GLY A 116 19.51 -9.25 4.07
C GLY A 116 18.92 -10.40 4.89
N GLU A 117 18.93 -11.63 4.37
CA GLU A 117 18.46 -12.83 5.09
C GLU A 117 19.23 -13.09 6.39
N GLU A 118 20.48 -12.61 6.47
CA GLU A 118 21.25 -12.66 7.70
C GLU A 118 20.56 -11.91 8.86
N LEU A 119 19.73 -10.89 8.57
CA LEU A 119 18.93 -10.20 9.59
C LEU A 119 17.78 -11.05 10.11
N ASP A 120 17.30 -12.01 9.32
CA ASP A 120 16.23 -12.94 9.73
C ASP A 120 16.75 -14.02 10.66
N ILE A 121 18.00 -14.45 10.46
CA ILE A 121 18.69 -15.45 11.29
C ILE A 121 19.34 -14.78 12.51
N PHE A 122 19.96 -13.63 12.32
CA PHE A 122 20.72 -12.89 13.34
C PHE A 122 20.23 -11.43 13.47
N PRO A 123 19.07 -11.19 14.12
CA PRO A 123 18.47 -9.86 14.24
C PRO A 123 19.35 -8.80 14.92
N TRP A 124 20.33 -9.22 15.75
CA TRP A 124 21.27 -8.31 16.41
C TRP A 124 22.22 -7.61 15.43
N LEU A 125 22.37 -8.10 14.19
CA LEU A 125 23.17 -7.43 13.16
C LEU A 125 22.67 -5.99 12.86
N ARG A 126 21.43 -5.66 13.25
CA ARG A 126 20.90 -4.30 13.22
C ARG A 126 21.74 -3.28 14.00
N PHE A 127 22.43 -3.72 15.04
CA PHE A 127 23.25 -2.85 15.89
C PHE A 127 24.65 -2.57 15.31
N PHE A 128 25.06 -3.32 14.28
CA PHE A 128 26.39 -3.23 13.67
C PHE A 128 26.38 -2.49 12.34
N GLY A 129 25.39 -1.62 12.12
CA GLY A 129 25.33 -0.78 10.93
C GLY A 129 24.97 -1.52 9.64
N ASN A 130 24.32 -2.68 9.74
CA ASN A 130 23.88 -3.49 8.59
C ASN A 130 23.10 -2.61 7.57
N GLN A 131 23.53 -2.66 6.30
CA GLN A 131 23.00 -1.82 5.25
C GLN A 131 21.55 -2.15 4.90
N ASN A 132 21.18 -3.44 4.90
CA ASN A 132 19.81 -3.86 4.65
C ASN A 132 18.87 -3.37 5.75
N TYR A 133 19.32 -3.36 7.01
CA TYR A 133 18.54 -2.78 8.10
C TYR A 133 18.34 -1.26 7.94
N LYS A 134 19.36 -0.53 7.49
CA LYS A 134 19.23 0.90 7.15
C LYS A 134 18.20 1.13 6.04
N LEU A 135 18.26 0.33 4.97
CA LEU A 135 17.30 0.38 3.87
C LEU A 135 15.86 0.10 4.34
N LEU A 136 15.65 -0.89 5.21
CA LEU A 136 14.34 -1.16 5.82
C LEU A 136 13.83 0.05 6.59
N LYS A 137 14.67 0.63 7.47
CA LYS A 137 14.30 1.77 8.29
C LYS A 137 13.96 3.00 7.44
N GLU A 138 14.74 3.26 6.40
CA GLU A 138 14.47 4.34 5.45
C GLU A 138 13.18 4.12 4.67
N SER A 139 12.91 2.89 4.21
CA SER A 139 11.66 2.54 3.55
C SER A 139 10.45 2.74 4.48
N CYS A 140 10.53 2.30 5.74
CA CYS A 140 9.49 2.56 6.74
C CYS A 140 9.25 4.05 6.95
N ARG A 141 10.32 4.87 7.01
CA ARG A 141 10.21 6.32 7.18
C ARG A 141 9.54 6.98 5.97
N LEU A 142 9.94 6.59 4.76
CA LEU A 142 9.33 7.09 3.52
C LEU A 142 7.86 6.67 3.44
N LYS A 143 7.53 5.41 3.74
CA LYS A 143 6.15 4.92 3.83
C LYS A 143 5.32 5.77 4.78
N ALA A 144 5.79 5.98 6.01
CA ALA A 144 5.05 6.77 7.00
C ALA A 144 4.81 8.22 6.54
N THR A 145 5.78 8.81 5.83
CA THR A 145 5.68 10.19 5.32
C THR A 145 4.69 10.26 4.15
N VAL A 146 4.98 9.51 3.08
CA VAL A 146 4.21 9.57 1.82
C VAL A 146 2.78 9.08 2.02
N ILE A 147 2.58 7.96 2.71
CA ILE A 147 1.23 7.44 2.98
C ILE A 147 0.48 8.35 3.97
N GLY A 148 1.18 8.99 4.91
CA GLY A 148 0.57 9.97 5.82
C GLY A 148 0.07 11.22 5.09
N GLU A 149 0.85 11.73 4.14
CA GLU A 149 0.47 12.86 3.29
C GLU A 149 -0.71 12.51 2.39
N MET A 150 -0.66 11.35 1.72
CA MET A 150 -1.78 10.84 0.92
C MET A 150 -3.05 10.64 1.74
N ARG A 151 -2.93 10.14 2.98
CA ARG A 151 -4.07 10.02 3.91
C ARG A 151 -4.68 11.38 4.21
N THR A 152 -3.85 12.37 4.50
CA THR A 152 -4.31 13.74 4.80
C THR A 152 -5.05 14.34 3.60
N GLU A 153 -4.61 14.07 2.38
CA GLU A 153 -5.26 14.54 1.16
C GLU A 153 -6.58 13.79 0.88
N CYS A 154 -6.60 12.48 1.11
CA CYS A 154 -7.81 11.68 1.06
C CYS A 154 -8.86 12.16 2.07
N GLU A 155 -8.44 12.52 3.29
CA GLU A 155 -9.31 13.08 4.32
C GLU A 155 -9.98 14.40 3.92
N LYS A 156 -9.27 15.27 3.18
CA LYS A 156 -9.83 16.54 2.67
C LYS A 156 -10.93 16.32 1.62
N SER A 157 -10.87 15.21 0.89
CA SER A 157 -11.79 14.86 -0.21
C SER A 157 -12.74 13.73 0.17
N LEU A 158 -12.84 13.37 1.45
CA LEU A 158 -13.39 12.10 1.92
C LEU A 158 -14.83 11.82 1.46
N GLU A 159 -15.67 12.84 1.39
CA GLU A 159 -17.07 12.70 0.96
C GLU A 159 -17.20 12.23 -0.49
N SER A 160 -16.34 12.75 -1.37
CA SER A 160 -16.25 12.38 -2.79
C SER A 160 -15.25 11.25 -3.06
N ASN A 161 -14.46 10.85 -2.07
CA ASN A 161 -13.38 9.88 -2.23
C ASN A 161 -13.88 8.46 -1.94
N HIS A 162 -13.89 7.63 -2.98
CA HIS A 162 -14.29 6.23 -2.92
C HIS A 162 -13.09 5.29 -2.81
N SER A 163 -11.88 5.81 -2.61
CA SER A 163 -10.64 5.01 -2.60
C SER A 163 -10.65 4.00 -1.48
N VAL A 164 -9.78 3.00 -1.61
CA VAL A 164 -9.58 2.02 -0.56
C VAL A 164 -9.24 2.74 0.75
N MET A 165 -8.33 3.71 0.72
CA MET A 165 -7.97 4.53 1.87
C MET A 165 -9.16 5.33 2.42
N GLY A 166 -10.02 5.89 1.57
CA GLY A 166 -11.23 6.59 1.98
C GLY A 166 -12.20 5.68 2.75
N VAL A 167 -12.38 4.43 2.30
CA VAL A 167 -13.18 3.42 3.01
C VAL A 167 -12.59 3.10 4.37
N PHE A 168 -11.26 2.94 4.48
CA PHE A 168 -10.60 2.72 5.76
C PHE A 168 -10.77 3.90 6.72
N ILE A 169 -10.63 5.14 6.23
CA ILE A 169 -10.81 6.35 7.05
C ILE A 169 -12.26 6.44 7.55
N LYS A 170 -13.26 6.19 6.70
CA LYS A 170 -14.68 6.18 7.09
C LYS A 170 -14.96 5.13 8.16
N ALA A 171 -14.46 3.91 7.95
CA ALA A 171 -14.60 2.80 8.90
C ALA A 171 -13.95 3.09 10.27
N GLN A 172 -12.85 3.85 10.31
CA GLN A 172 -12.21 4.29 11.55
C GLN A 172 -12.99 5.38 12.28
N ARG A 173 -13.76 6.21 11.55
CA ARG A 173 -14.59 7.28 12.13
C ARG A 173 -15.95 6.77 12.63
N ASP A 174 -16.43 5.66 12.10
CA ASP A 174 -17.66 5.02 12.56
C ASP A 174 -17.44 4.34 13.93
N PRO A 175 -18.12 4.77 15.00
CA PRO A 175 -17.96 4.22 16.35
C PRO A 175 -18.49 2.78 16.51
N LEU A 176 -19.02 2.17 15.45
CA LEU A 176 -19.74 0.88 15.49
C LEU A 176 -18.92 -0.33 14.99
N THR A 177 -17.58 -0.24 14.91
CA THR A 177 -16.74 -1.41 14.57
C THR A 177 -15.34 -1.34 15.21
N PRO A 178 -14.74 -2.42 15.76
CA PRO A 178 -15.24 -3.69 16.29
C PRO A 178 -14.73 -3.94 17.74
N HIS A 179 -15.06 -3.08 18.71
CA HIS A 179 -14.92 -3.43 20.14
C HIS A 179 -16.15 -4.15 20.71
N GLN A 180 -17.13 -4.49 19.87
CA GLN A 180 -18.35 -5.22 20.26
C GLN A 180 -18.40 -6.66 19.69
N ILE A 181 -17.34 -7.15 19.05
CA ILE A 181 -17.19 -8.59 18.77
C ILE A 181 -16.32 -9.17 19.89
N SER A 182 -16.81 -9.10 21.12
CA SER A 182 -16.37 -9.90 22.25
C SER A 182 -17.60 -10.70 22.68
N ASP A 183 -17.44 -12.03 22.65
CA ASP A 183 -18.17 -12.97 23.51
C ASP A 183 -19.69 -13.08 23.37
N SER A 184 -20.20 -13.14 22.14
CA SER A 184 -21.56 -13.65 21.92
C SER A 184 -21.67 -14.41 20.60
N ASN A 185 -21.11 -15.62 20.57
CA ASN A 185 -21.61 -16.77 19.80
C ASN A 185 -20.78 -18.05 20.08
N ILE A 186 -20.39 -18.28 21.34
CA ILE A 186 -20.22 -19.65 21.82
C ILE A 186 -21.64 -20.12 22.13
N ILE A 187 -22.35 -20.59 21.10
CA ILE A 187 -23.45 -21.53 21.35
C ILE A 187 -22.74 -22.81 21.78
N GLU A 188 -22.68 -23.02 23.09
CA GLU A 188 -22.57 -24.35 23.66
C GLU A 188 -23.70 -25.20 23.05
N VAL A 189 -23.36 -26.05 22.10
CA VAL A 189 -24.20 -27.22 21.81
C VAL A 189 -23.80 -28.26 22.86
N SER A 190 -24.47 -28.16 24.00
CA SER A 190 -24.60 -29.23 24.99
C SER A 190 -25.86 -30.05 24.65
N GLY A 191 -25.73 -31.38 24.61
CA GLY A 191 -26.81 -32.38 24.46
C GLY A 191 -27.19 -32.62 22.98
N ASP A 192 -27.18 -33.84 22.44
CA ASP A 192 -27.47 -35.15 23.04
C ASP A 192 -26.42 -36.24 22.77
#